data_AF-A0A7I8JPK4-F1
#
_entry.id   AF-A0A7I8JPK4-F1
#
_cell.length_a   1.000
_cell.length_b   1.000
_cell.length_c   1.000
_cell.angle_alpha   90.00
_cell.angle_beta   90.00
_cell.angle_gamma   90.00
#
_symmetry.space_group_name_H-M   'P 1'
#
loop_
_entity.id
_entity.type
_entity.pdbx_description
1 polymer ?
#
loop_
_entity_poly.entity_id
_entity_poly.type
_entity_poly.pdbx_seq_one_letter_code
_entity_poly.pdbx_strand_id
1 'polypeptide(L)'
;MPPLESFRLTKEAAKHRVKDNVLIVTFGNYAFMDFILTWVKHLTDVNVSNLLVGNVTFYYHPLCLPIRILPQRIRGNELKELKVAFFYLTGAMDIKLLEALYWTGIPVYDMGSHMKTIDVGWGSPEFHKMGREKVFLINSLLPFGYELLVCDTDMVWLKNPLPYLARFPEADILTSSDELVPSKLAKEWKDLLLADDKIWDQNGFNELVRKVYGPGVKGKKDLVYTFDGKLKLGVLQRAYFAAQYQQLRLQPYAVHTTFQFGGTGGKRHRLREAMLFYDPPEYYDTPGGFLSFKPRIPKSLLLDGPHTIQSHFSLVNYQMKQIRTALAIASLLKRTLVMPPLWCRLDRIWFGHPGVLPGTLTRQPFLCPLDHVFEVFPSLNREYHAGELPEEDFGPGIDFREYSFFDNPMLPEGSILTVTITGKSSWLEVKLREEEGSGNCSAGNQCKPGVVSLPKNSSEEMLVQLLSPHSGVKVIEFSSMQDAFRGFSSEARSLPPIHGRAIHARDPPPPSAKFRNRVKRYVGIWCCRENLKVGHIFYDMYWDEKPGWKPEPPRTKEEDHPP
;
A
#
# COMPACT_ATOMS: atom_id res chain seq x y z
N MET A 1 26.55 -0.04 -17.73
CA MET A 1 26.91 0.23 -16.32
C MET A 1 28.42 0.05 -16.16
N PRO A 2 29.13 0.88 -15.37
CA PRO A 2 30.53 0.67 -15.00
C PRO A 2 30.77 -0.69 -14.30
N PRO A 3 32.04 -1.13 -14.13
CA PRO A 3 32.37 -2.33 -13.35
C PRO A 3 31.86 -2.24 -11.90
N LEU A 4 31.52 -3.37 -11.28
CA LEU A 4 30.96 -3.42 -9.91
C LEU A 4 31.87 -2.77 -8.87
N GLU A 5 33.19 -2.82 -9.06
CA GLU A 5 34.18 -2.22 -8.18
C GLU A 5 34.01 -0.70 -8.06
N SER A 6 33.45 -0.04 -9.08
CA SER A 6 33.17 1.39 -9.06
C SER A 6 31.98 1.78 -8.16
N PHE A 7 31.18 0.80 -7.76
CA PHE A 7 30.02 0.97 -6.87
C PHE A 7 30.36 0.68 -5.41
N ARG A 8 31.63 0.43 -5.07
CA ARG A 8 32.04 0.25 -3.68
C ARG A 8 31.82 1.54 -2.89
N LEU A 9 31.39 1.38 -1.64
CA LEU A 9 31.24 2.50 -0.73
C LEU A 9 32.60 3.11 -0.38
N THR A 10 32.82 4.38 -0.76
CA THR A 10 34.04 5.14 -0.43
C THR A 10 33.69 6.44 0.29
N LYS A 11 34.66 6.99 1.04
CA LYS A 11 34.50 8.28 1.72
C LYS A 11 34.28 9.41 0.72
N GLU A 12 34.94 9.34 -0.44
CA GLU A 12 34.82 10.28 -1.54
C GLU A 12 33.42 10.24 -2.15
N ALA A 13 32.86 9.04 -2.38
CA ALA A 13 31.49 8.88 -2.86
C ALA A 13 30.48 9.47 -1.85
N ALA A 14 30.65 9.18 -0.56
CA ALA A 14 29.81 9.75 0.48
C ALA A 14 29.94 11.28 0.57
N LYS A 15 31.15 11.84 0.45
CA LYS A 15 31.43 13.28 0.56
C LYS A 15 30.62 14.12 -0.43
N HIS A 16 30.42 13.62 -1.65
CA HIS A 16 29.63 14.34 -2.67
C HIS A 16 28.12 14.41 -2.36
N ARG A 17 27.65 13.71 -1.32
CA ARG A 17 26.24 13.54 -0.97
C ARG A 17 25.93 13.99 0.46
N VAL A 18 26.92 14.51 1.17
CA VAL A 18 26.78 15.02 2.54
C VAL A 18 26.39 16.50 2.47
N LYS A 19 25.44 16.90 3.31
CA LYS A 19 25.07 18.30 3.51
C LYS A 19 25.07 18.62 4.99
N ASP A 20 25.73 19.71 5.37
CA ASP A 20 25.82 20.14 6.77
C ASP A 20 26.32 19.03 7.71
N ASN A 21 27.29 18.23 7.23
CA ASN A 21 27.82 17.02 7.87
C ASN A 21 26.84 15.85 8.02
N VAL A 22 25.61 15.95 7.50
CA VAL A 22 24.59 14.90 7.54
C VAL A 22 24.55 14.13 6.21
N LEU A 23 24.49 12.80 6.31
CA LEU A 23 24.21 11.90 5.21
C LEU A 23 22.93 11.11 5.48
N ILE A 24 21.97 11.21 4.56
CA ILE A 24 20.70 10.48 4.65
C ILE A 24 20.83 9.17 3.87
N VAL A 25 20.43 8.06 4.49
CA VAL A 25 20.70 6.73 3.93
C VAL A 25 19.48 5.82 4.07
N THR A 26 19.19 5.10 3.00
CA THR A 26 18.28 3.96 3.00
C THR A 26 18.93 2.77 2.30
N PHE A 27 18.31 1.60 2.38
CA PHE A 27 18.81 0.36 1.80
C PHE A 27 17.66 -0.58 1.41
N GLY A 28 17.90 -1.49 0.49
CA GLY A 28 16.90 -2.50 0.15
C GLY A 28 17.41 -3.53 -0.85
N ASN A 29 16.53 -4.47 -1.17
CA ASN A 29 16.68 -5.38 -2.31
C ASN A 29 15.68 -5.00 -3.42
N TYR A 30 15.76 -5.68 -4.56
CA TYR A 30 14.95 -5.39 -5.73
C TYR A 30 13.42 -5.43 -5.48
N ALA A 31 12.96 -6.22 -4.50
CA ALA A 31 11.53 -6.31 -4.17
C ALA A 31 10.95 -5.03 -3.56
N PHE A 32 11.81 -4.12 -3.08
CA PHE A 32 11.44 -2.81 -2.51
C PHE A 32 11.83 -1.64 -3.43
N MET A 33 12.16 -1.88 -4.70
CA MET A 33 12.58 -0.84 -5.65
C MET A 33 11.56 0.32 -5.72
N ASP A 34 10.28 0.02 -5.78
CA ASP A 34 9.20 1.00 -5.82
C ASP A 34 9.03 1.81 -4.52
N PHE A 35 9.28 1.20 -3.36
CA PHE A 35 9.40 1.94 -2.10
C PHE A 35 10.61 2.89 -2.13
N ILE A 36 11.76 2.48 -2.69
CA ILE A 36 12.93 3.36 -2.85
C ILE A 36 12.58 4.53 -3.78
N LEU A 37 11.90 4.27 -4.91
CA LEU A 37 11.45 5.33 -5.82
C LEU A 37 10.50 6.30 -5.12
N THR A 38 9.56 5.78 -4.32
CA THR A 38 8.66 6.58 -3.47
C THR A 38 9.46 7.44 -2.49
N TRP A 39 10.39 6.85 -1.75
CA TRP A 39 11.25 7.53 -0.80
C TRP A 39 12.07 8.66 -1.43
N VAL A 40 12.71 8.39 -2.57
CA VAL A 40 13.49 9.36 -3.35
C VAL A 40 12.61 10.52 -3.82
N LYS A 41 11.42 10.22 -4.35
CA LYS A 41 10.48 11.25 -4.79
C LYS A 41 10.11 12.19 -3.64
N HIS A 42 9.73 11.63 -2.50
CA HIS A 42 9.29 12.42 -1.33
C HIS A 42 10.41 13.29 -0.76
N LEU A 43 11.64 12.76 -0.65
CA LEU A 43 12.80 13.58 -0.27
C LEU A 43 13.07 14.72 -1.26
N THR A 44 12.88 14.46 -2.56
CA THR A 44 13.02 15.50 -3.59
C THR A 44 11.95 16.57 -3.43
N ASP A 45 10.69 16.20 -3.20
CA ASP A 45 9.57 17.13 -3.02
C ASP A 45 9.76 18.03 -1.77
N VAL A 46 10.45 17.54 -0.72
CA VAL A 46 10.76 18.31 0.49
C VAL A 46 12.12 19.04 0.45
N ASN A 47 12.72 19.19 -0.73
CA ASN A 47 14.00 19.89 -0.96
C ASN A 47 15.19 19.28 -0.19
N VAL A 48 15.18 17.96 -0.01
CA VAL A 48 16.32 17.17 0.48
C VAL A 48 17.15 16.64 -0.70
N SER A 49 17.10 17.35 -1.83
CA SER A 49 17.98 17.24 -2.98
C SER A 49 18.32 18.65 -3.49
N ASN A 50 19.50 18.83 -4.10
CA ASN A 50 19.81 20.06 -4.84
C ASN A 50 19.61 19.80 -6.33
N LEU A 51 18.50 20.32 -6.88
CA LEU A 51 18.37 20.56 -8.30
C LEU A 51 18.96 21.91 -8.63
N LEU A 52 20.19 21.88 -9.11
CA LEU A 52 20.78 23.03 -9.78
C LEU A 52 20.29 22.95 -11.25
N VAL A 53 19.21 23.69 -11.56
CA VAL A 53 18.55 23.64 -12.88
C VAL A 53 19.33 24.46 -13.90
N GLY A 54 19.88 23.77 -14.90
CA GLY A 54 20.31 24.34 -16.18
C GLY A 54 20.42 23.24 -17.23
N ASN A 55 20.15 23.61 -18.49
CA ASN A 55 19.85 22.71 -19.59
C ASN A 55 20.85 21.55 -19.74
N VAL A 56 20.36 20.31 -19.57
CA VAL A 56 21.01 19.11 -20.09
C VAL A 56 20.00 18.35 -20.92
N THR A 57 20.36 18.10 -22.17
CA THR A 57 19.74 17.11 -23.03
C THR A 57 20.19 15.74 -22.51
N PHE A 58 19.31 15.03 -21.80
CA PHE A 58 19.51 13.61 -21.58
C PHE A 58 19.40 12.90 -22.93
N TYR A 59 20.31 11.97 -23.22
CA TYR A 59 20.08 10.99 -24.28
C TYR A 59 18.83 10.20 -23.90
N TYR A 60 17.71 10.57 -24.50
CA TYR A 60 16.44 9.89 -24.38
C TYR A 60 16.61 8.44 -24.86
N HIS A 61 16.57 7.48 -23.93
CA HIS A 61 16.09 6.15 -24.30
C HIS A 61 14.55 6.17 -24.13
N PRO A 62 13.75 5.91 -25.18
CA PRO A 62 12.29 6.08 -25.14
C PRO A 62 11.52 5.08 -24.26
N LEU A 63 12.21 4.34 -23.38
CA LEU A 63 11.61 3.38 -22.44
C LEU A 63 11.81 3.75 -20.96
N CYS A 64 12.47 4.86 -20.65
CA CYS A 64 12.64 5.33 -19.27
C CYS A 64 11.58 6.40 -18.97
N LEU A 65 10.55 6.04 -18.21
CA LEU A 65 9.60 6.99 -17.64
C LEU A 65 10.35 7.89 -16.64
N PRO A 66 10.55 9.19 -16.93
CA PRO A 66 11.33 10.03 -16.04
C PRO A 66 10.48 10.47 -14.86
N ILE A 67 11.07 10.45 -13.67
CA ILE A 67 10.71 11.38 -12.60
C ILE A 67 10.77 12.77 -13.23
N ARG A 68 9.61 13.35 -13.54
CA ARG A 68 9.49 14.57 -14.34
C ARG A 68 9.77 15.77 -13.43
N ILE A 69 11.04 16.12 -13.29
CA ILE A 69 11.47 17.31 -12.57
C ILE A 69 11.31 18.51 -13.52
N LEU A 70 10.28 19.33 -13.32
CA LEU A 70 10.06 20.52 -14.14
C LEU A 70 11.08 21.62 -13.81
N PRO A 71 11.83 22.16 -14.79
CA PRO A 71 12.69 23.31 -14.57
C PRO A 71 11.86 24.60 -14.49
N GLN A 72 11.98 25.37 -13.40
CA GLN A 72 11.52 26.76 -13.37
C GLN A 72 12.34 27.61 -14.36
N ARG A 73 11.64 28.50 -15.07
CA ARG A 73 12.12 29.32 -16.19
C ARG A 73 13.12 30.41 -15.72
N ILE A 74 14.42 30.24 -15.98
CA ILE A 74 15.45 31.28 -15.78
C ILE A 74 15.80 31.91 -17.13
N ARG A 75 15.73 33.25 -17.24
CA ARG A 75 16.17 34.05 -18.39
C ARG A 75 17.58 34.58 -18.12
N GLY A 76 18.52 34.39 -19.04
CA GLY A 76 19.81 35.10 -19.05
C GLY A 76 21.00 34.26 -19.52
N ASN A 77 21.78 34.80 -20.46
CA ASN A 77 22.95 34.17 -21.10
C ASN A 77 24.17 34.17 -20.18
N GLU A 78 24.40 33.10 -19.43
CA GLU A 78 25.73 32.65 -18.94
C GLU A 78 25.63 31.15 -18.64
N LEU A 79 26.12 30.30 -19.56
CA LEU A 79 26.09 28.84 -19.42
C LEU A 79 27.29 28.37 -18.57
N LYS A 80 27.05 28.02 -17.31
CA LYS A 80 27.96 27.23 -16.46
C LYS A 80 27.39 25.83 -16.25
N GLU A 81 28.24 24.81 -16.33
CA GLU A 81 27.93 23.39 -16.07
C GLU A 81 27.23 23.19 -14.72
N LEU A 82 26.12 22.42 -14.71
CA LEU A 82 25.33 22.16 -13.51
C LEU A 82 25.34 20.66 -13.17
N LYS A 83 25.70 20.35 -11.92
CA LYS A 83 25.73 19.01 -11.31
C LYS A 83 24.47 18.82 -10.47
N VAL A 84 23.69 17.77 -10.73
CA VAL A 84 22.62 17.35 -9.81
C VAL A 84 23.29 16.67 -8.62
N ALA A 85 23.11 17.25 -7.42
CA ALA A 85 23.68 16.71 -6.19
C ALA A 85 22.54 16.23 -5.29
N PHE A 86 22.48 14.92 -5.09
CA PHE A 86 21.53 14.28 -4.18
C PHE A 86 22.16 14.19 -2.78
N PHE A 87 21.42 14.58 -1.75
CA PHE A 87 21.87 14.55 -0.35
C PHE A 87 21.50 13.26 0.37
N TYR A 88 21.52 12.17 -0.39
CA TYR A 88 21.22 10.85 0.11
C TYR A 88 22.01 9.79 -0.64
N LEU A 89 22.07 8.60 -0.05
CA LEU A 89 22.70 7.43 -0.63
C LEU A 89 21.81 6.19 -0.42
N THR A 90 21.69 5.38 -1.46
CA THR A 90 20.94 4.12 -1.39
C THR A 90 21.88 2.92 -1.44
N GLY A 91 21.79 2.03 -0.46
CA GLY A 91 22.49 0.73 -0.48
C GLY A 91 21.69 -0.32 -1.23
N ALA A 92 22.28 -0.85 -2.31
CA ALA A 92 21.71 -1.99 -3.02
C ALA A 92 22.24 -3.30 -2.45
N MET A 93 21.34 -4.14 -1.94
CA MET A 93 21.68 -5.44 -1.37
C MET A 93 21.83 -6.55 -2.42
N ASP A 94 21.43 -6.28 -3.67
CA ASP A 94 21.56 -7.18 -4.80
C ASP A 94 21.85 -6.40 -6.10
N ILE A 95 22.44 -7.09 -7.07
CA ILE A 95 22.90 -6.49 -8.33
C ILE A 95 21.73 -6.02 -9.20
N LYS A 96 20.57 -6.66 -9.13
CA LYS A 96 19.40 -6.28 -9.93
C LYS A 96 18.88 -4.92 -9.50
N LEU A 97 18.83 -4.66 -8.18
CA LEU A 97 18.52 -3.35 -7.65
C LEU A 97 19.60 -2.31 -7.99
N LEU A 98 20.88 -2.69 -7.86
CA LEU A 98 22.00 -1.81 -8.21
C LEU A 98 21.88 -1.29 -9.65
N GLU A 99 21.67 -2.20 -10.59
CA GLU A 99 21.49 -1.87 -12.01
C GLU A 99 20.26 -0.98 -12.22
N ALA A 100 19.12 -1.33 -11.63
CA ALA A 100 17.89 -0.57 -11.78
C ALA A 100 18.01 0.86 -11.23
N LEU A 101 18.63 1.04 -10.06
CA LEU A 101 18.86 2.36 -9.46
C LEU A 101 19.89 3.17 -10.26
N TYR A 102 20.96 2.54 -10.76
CA TYR A 102 21.94 3.20 -11.61
C TYR A 102 21.28 3.75 -12.89
N TRP A 103 20.49 2.95 -13.59
CA TRP A 103 19.85 3.35 -14.84
C TRP A 103 18.72 4.38 -14.63
N THR A 104 18.13 4.43 -13.44
CA THR A 104 17.16 5.48 -13.06
C THR A 104 17.83 6.77 -12.57
N GLY A 105 19.17 6.79 -12.46
CA GLY A 105 19.94 7.96 -12.03
C GLY A 105 19.93 8.18 -10.52
N ILE A 106 19.52 7.19 -9.74
CA ILE A 106 19.51 7.26 -8.28
C ILE A 106 20.91 6.91 -7.74
N PRO A 107 21.50 7.74 -6.87
CA PRO A 107 22.79 7.44 -6.29
C PRO A 107 22.75 6.15 -5.46
N VAL A 108 23.48 5.16 -5.95
CA VAL A 108 23.49 3.80 -5.40
C VAL A 108 24.91 3.30 -5.20
N TYR A 109 25.10 2.43 -4.21
CA TYR A 109 26.33 1.68 -4.02
C TYR A 109 26.00 0.19 -3.81
N ASP A 110 26.94 -0.67 -4.16
CA ASP A 110 26.84 -2.11 -3.95
C ASP A 110 27.20 -2.45 -2.49
N MET A 111 26.25 -3.05 -1.77
CA MET A 111 26.49 -3.52 -0.41
C MET A 111 27.29 -4.82 -0.36
N GLY A 112 27.39 -5.56 -1.47
CA GLY A 112 28.04 -6.88 -1.51
C GLY A 112 27.27 -7.95 -0.74
N SER A 113 26.01 -7.68 -0.37
CA SER A 113 25.22 -8.55 0.51
C SER A 113 24.69 -9.80 -0.21
N HIS A 114 24.59 -9.78 -1.54
CA HIS A 114 24.01 -10.86 -2.36
C HIS A 114 22.66 -11.36 -1.82
N MET A 115 21.76 -10.43 -1.50
CA MET A 115 20.41 -10.74 -1.03
C MET A 115 19.54 -11.30 -2.16
N LYS A 116 18.49 -12.04 -1.79
CA LYS A 116 17.47 -12.46 -2.75
C LYS A 116 16.75 -11.22 -3.29
N THR A 117 16.32 -11.28 -4.55
CA THR A 117 15.60 -10.20 -5.26
C THR A 117 14.09 -10.19 -4.99
N ILE A 118 13.62 -11.07 -4.11
CA ILE A 118 12.21 -11.22 -3.70
C ILE A 118 12.00 -10.67 -2.29
N ASP A 119 10.75 -10.40 -1.93
CA ASP A 119 10.39 -10.18 -0.54
C ASP A 119 10.66 -11.46 0.25
N VAL A 120 11.57 -11.36 1.22
CA VAL A 120 12.07 -12.51 1.99
C VAL A 120 11.12 -12.92 3.12
N GLY A 121 10.07 -12.13 3.38
CA GLY A 121 9.07 -12.40 4.41
C GLY A 121 9.58 -12.13 5.83
N TRP A 122 8.74 -11.55 6.67
CA TRP A 122 9.11 -11.20 8.04
C TRP A 122 9.48 -12.42 8.88
N GLY A 123 10.53 -12.29 9.71
CA GLY A 123 11.00 -13.33 10.63
C GLY A 123 11.76 -14.51 9.98
N SER A 124 11.94 -14.52 8.65
CA SER A 124 12.75 -15.52 7.98
C SER A 124 14.25 -15.34 8.27
N PRO A 125 15.08 -16.38 8.08
CA PRO A 125 16.54 -16.25 8.20
C PRO A 125 17.11 -15.17 7.26
N GLU A 126 16.56 -15.05 6.05
CA GLU A 126 16.92 -14.00 5.11
C GLU A 126 16.48 -12.61 5.57
N PHE A 127 15.34 -12.47 6.25
CA PHE A 127 14.93 -11.21 6.87
C PHE A 127 15.90 -10.79 7.99
N HIS A 128 16.34 -11.71 8.84
CA HIS A 128 17.38 -11.41 9.84
C HIS A 128 18.71 -11.02 9.19
N LYS A 129 19.08 -11.67 8.06
CA LYS A 129 20.25 -11.25 7.26
C LYS A 129 20.09 -9.80 6.79
N MET A 130 18.93 -9.43 6.24
CA MET A 130 18.66 -8.04 5.82
C MET A 130 18.86 -7.04 6.96
N GLY A 131 18.39 -7.37 8.16
CA GLY A 131 18.61 -6.57 9.38
C GLY A 131 20.10 -6.41 9.72
N ARG A 132 20.93 -7.46 9.55
CA ARG A 132 22.39 -7.36 9.74
C ARG A 132 23.07 -6.45 8.73
N GLU A 133 22.66 -6.54 7.47
CA GLU A 133 23.23 -5.73 6.39
C GLU A 133 23.01 -4.22 6.63
N LYS A 134 21.87 -3.83 7.23
CA LYS A 134 21.64 -2.46 7.73
C LYS A 134 22.72 -2.02 8.73
N VAL A 135 23.04 -2.89 9.70
CA VAL A 135 24.06 -2.60 10.71
C VAL A 135 25.46 -2.50 10.08
N PHE A 136 25.78 -3.38 9.13
CA PHE A 136 27.05 -3.33 8.41
C PHE A 136 27.21 -2.04 7.62
N LEU A 137 26.15 -1.56 6.98
CA LEU A 137 26.10 -0.28 6.30
C LEU A 137 26.40 0.88 7.27
N ILE A 138 25.70 0.94 8.40
CA ILE A 138 25.93 1.96 9.44
C ILE A 138 27.38 1.94 9.90
N ASN A 139 27.89 0.75 10.26
CA ASN A 139 29.26 0.56 10.73
C ASN A 139 30.31 0.94 9.66
N SER A 140 29.98 0.85 8.37
CA SER A 140 30.89 1.23 7.28
C SER A 140 30.92 2.74 7.04
N LEU A 141 29.81 3.44 7.29
CA LEU A 141 29.69 4.88 7.10
C LEU A 141 30.19 5.71 8.28
N LEU A 142 29.97 5.25 9.52
CA LEU A 142 30.36 5.99 10.72
C LEU A 142 31.85 6.40 10.76
N PRO A 143 32.82 5.56 10.33
CA PRO A 143 34.23 5.95 10.25
C PRO A 143 34.52 7.11 9.29
N PHE A 144 33.59 7.47 8.39
CA PHE A 144 33.77 8.62 7.50
C PHE A 144 33.68 9.96 8.23
N GLY A 145 33.09 9.98 9.44
CA GLY A 145 32.98 11.16 10.30
C GLY A 145 31.73 12.01 10.07
N TYR A 146 30.72 11.46 9.38
CA TYR A 146 29.45 12.13 9.11
C TYR A 146 28.38 11.74 10.15
N GLU A 147 27.41 12.63 10.35
CA GLU A 147 26.15 12.32 11.03
C GLU A 147 25.24 11.53 10.08
N LEU A 148 24.62 10.46 10.57
CA LEU A 148 23.81 9.56 9.73
C LEU A 148 22.33 9.66 10.10
N LEU A 149 21.48 9.94 9.11
CA LEU A 149 20.05 9.74 9.20
C LEU A 149 19.68 8.49 8.42
N VAL A 150 19.45 7.39 9.14
CA VAL A 150 19.09 6.10 8.55
C VAL A 150 17.61 5.82 8.77
N CYS A 151 16.93 5.42 7.71
CA CYS A 151 15.54 5.01 7.78
C CYS A 151 15.30 3.75 6.96
N ASP A 152 14.23 3.04 7.28
CA ASP A 152 13.77 1.91 6.48
C ASP A 152 13.17 2.44 5.16
N THR A 153 13.26 1.61 4.11
CA THR A 153 12.83 1.98 2.76
C THR A 153 11.31 2.13 2.64
N ASP A 154 10.53 1.49 3.52
CA ASP A 154 9.07 1.59 3.59
C ASP A 154 8.58 2.73 4.50
N MET A 155 9.42 3.77 4.64
CA MET A 155 9.08 5.04 5.26
C MET A 155 8.97 6.14 4.19
N VAL A 156 8.05 7.08 4.39
CA VAL A 156 7.81 8.22 3.50
C VAL A 156 8.02 9.53 4.25
N TRP A 157 8.83 10.44 3.70
CA TRP A 157 9.09 11.77 4.26
C TRP A 157 8.06 12.80 3.76
N LEU A 158 7.38 13.48 4.67
CA LEU A 158 6.41 14.53 4.35
C LEU A 158 6.94 15.95 4.62
N LYS A 159 8.05 16.06 5.36
CA LYS A 159 8.76 17.31 5.62
C LYS A 159 10.25 17.05 5.64
N ASN A 160 11.05 18.08 5.37
CA ASN A 160 12.49 18.04 5.56
C ASN A 160 12.80 17.80 7.06
N PRO A 161 13.42 16.66 7.44
CA PRO A 161 13.65 16.34 8.84
C PRO A 161 14.83 17.10 9.47
N LEU A 162 15.76 17.60 8.66
CA LEU A 162 17.03 18.16 9.14
C LEU A 162 16.85 19.32 10.14
N PRO A 163 15.97 20.32 9.90
CA PRO A 163 15.77 21.41 10.86
C PRO A 163 15.21 20.96 12.20
N TYR A 164 14.42 19.88 12.22
CA TYR A 164 13.88 19.33 13.45
C TYR A 164 14.93 18.56 14.25
N LEU A 165 15.73 17.74 13.57
CA LEU A 165 16.81 16.98 14.20
C LEU A 165 17.89 17.90 14.79
N ALA A 166 18.21 19.01 14.11
CA ALA A 166 19.16 20.02 14.57
C ALA A 166 18.80 20.70 15.91
N ARG A 167 17.57 20.51 16.42
CA ARG A 167 17.14 21.00 17.75
C ARG A 167 17.78 20.23 18.91
N PHE A 168 18.41 19.09 18.63
CA PHE A 168 19.04 18.22 19.63
C PHE A 168 20.56 18.11 19.41
N PRO A 169 21.32 19.22 19.43
CA PRO A 169 22.75 19.22 19.10
C PRO A 169 23.62 18.46 20.12
N GLU A 170 23.06 18.16 21.30
CA GLU A 170 23.71 17.40 22.35
C GLU A 170 23.31 15.92 22.37
N ALA A 171 22.36 15.52 21.53
CA ALA A 171 22.01 14.12 21.40
C ALA A 171 23.09 13.42 20.59
N ASP A 172 23.66 12.37 21.16
CA ASP A 172 24.49 11.45 20.38
C ASP A 172 23.61 10.65 19.41
N ILE A 173 22.31 10.56 19.73
CA ILE A 173 21.33 9.65 19.13
C ILE A 173 19.94 10.25 19.13
N LEU A 174 19.25 10.13 18.00
CA LEU A 174 17.81 10.37 17.87
C LEU A 174 17.12 9.17 17.24
N THR A 175 15.96 8.78 17.78
CA THR A 175 15.16 7.65 17.29
C THR A 175 13.67 7.91 17.37
N SER A 176 12.91 7.54 16.33
CA SER A 176 11.44 7.50 16.36
C SER A 176 10.98 6.04 16.42
N SER A 177 10.67 5.55 17.62
CA SER A 177 10.43 4.14 17.99
C SER A 177 11.69 3.29 18.23
N ASP A 178 11.64 2.61 19.37
CA ASP A 178 12.57 1.79 20.15
C ASP A 178 14.04 1.64 19.65
N GLU A 179 14.66 2.80 19.38
CA GLU A 179 16.08 3.12 19.61
C GLU A 179 17.10 2.67 18.50
N LEU A 180 18.10 3.50 18.11
CA LEU A 180 19.27 3.19 17.22
C LEU A 180 20.55 4.03 17.60
N VAL A 181 21.82 3.54 17.62
CA VAL A 181 23.01 4.15 18.33
C VAL A 181 24.35 4.13 17.52
N PRO A 182 25.42 4.91 17.89
CA PRO A 182 26.68 5.14 17.15
C PRO A 182 27.80 4.08 17.32
N SER A 183 28.99 4.35 16.77
CA SER A 183 30.05 3.41 16.33
C SER A 183 30.50 2.31 17.31
N LYS A 184 30.59 2.57 18.62
CA LYS A 184 30.90 1.50 19.60
C LYS A 184 29.69 0.57 19.81
N LEU A 185 28.48 1.11 19.89
CA LEU A 185 27.29 0.27 19.89
C LEU A 185 27.07 -0.37 18.53
N ALA A 186 27.26 0.35 17.42
CA ALA A 186 27.12 -0.24 16.10
C ALA A 186 28.03 -1.46 15.94
N LYS A 187 29.24 -1.42 16.52
CA LYS A 187 30.14 -2.58 16.61
C LYS A 187 29.61 -3.67 17.55
N GLU A 188 29.23 -3.36 18.79
CA GLU A 188 28.71 -4.38 19.72
C GLU A 188 27.38 -5.00 19.25
N TRP A 189 26.54 -4.22 18.57
CA TRP A 189 25.31 -4.65 17.92
C TRP A 189 25.61 -5.55 16.73
N LYS A 190 26.55 -5.15 15.88
CA LYS A 190 27.07 -6.00 14.81
C LYS A 190 27.57 -7.34 15.38
N ASP A 191 28.39 -7.31 16.42
CA ASP A 191 28.98 -8.48 17.04
C ASP A 191 27.89 -9.37 17.68
N LEU A 192 26.87 -8.78 18.30
CA LEU A 192 25.69 -9.49 18.84
C LEU A 192 24.91 -10.22 17.72
N LEU A 193 24.60 -9.53 16.63
CA LEU A 193 23.86 -10.14 15.51
C LEU A 193 24.70 -11.17 14.73
N LEU A 194 26.03 -11.06 14.77
CA LEU A 194 26.94 -12.07 14.22
C LEU A 194 27.06 -13.30 15.12
N ALA A 195 26.90 -13.13 16.43
CA ALA A 195 26.97 -14.23 17.40
C ALA A 195 25.71 -15.10 17.39
N ASP A 196 24.54 -14.52 17.09
CA ASP A 196 23.27 -15.24 16.97
C ASP A 196 22.42 -14.70 15.83
N ASP A 197 22.24 -15.52 14.79
CA ASP A 197 21.50 -15.17 13.58
C ASP A 197 19.98 -15.14 13.76
N LYS A 198 19.48 -15.56 14.92
CA LYS A 198 18.05 -15.51 15.30
C LYS A 198 17.67 -14.17 15.93
N ILE A 199 18.64 -13.37 16.35
CA ILE A 199 18.36 -12.05 16.93
C ILE A 199 17.92 -11.11 15.80
N TRP A 200 16.71 -10.58 15.92
CA TRP A 200 16.22 -9.52 15.06
C TRP A 200 16.92 -8.20 15.41
N ASP A 201 17.30 -7.41 14.39
CA ASP A 201 18.12 -6.19 14.54
C ASP A 201 17.50 -5.23 15.57
N GLN A 202 16.20 -4.97 15.49
CA GLN A 202 15.48 -4.11 16.44
C GLN A 202 15.50 -4.67 17.88
N ASN A 203 15.41 -5.98 18.07
CA ASN A 203 15.43 -6.59 19.41
C ASN A 203 16.83 -6.55 20.03
N GLY A 204 17.85 -6.96 19.26
CA GLY A 204 19.23 -6.91 19.71
C GLY A 204 19.68 -5.49 20.02
N PHE A 205 19.18 -4.52 19.25
CA PHE A 205 19.37 -3.12 19.55
C PHE A 205 18.76 -2.73 20.91
N ASN A 206 17.48 -3.04 21.11
CA ASN A 206 16.75 -2.71 22.33
C ASN A 206 17.45 -3.25 23.58
N GLU A 207 17.96 -4.48 23.50
CA GLU A 207 18.71 -5.10 24.58
C GLU A 207 19.96 -4.28 24.97
N LEU A 208 20.71 -3.80 23.97
CA LEU A 208 21.95 -3.07 24.20
C LEU A 208 21.72 -1.68 24.83
N VAL A 209 20.67 -0.98 24.43
CA VAL A 209 20.34 0.35 24.98
C VAL A 209 19.64 0.27 26.32
N ARG A 210 18.90 -0.79 26.57
CA ARG A 210 18.26 -1.04 27.86
C ARG A 210 19.20 -1.62 28.90
N LYS A 211 20.41 -2.06 28.52
CA LYS A 211 21.38 -2.71 29.41
C LYS A 211 21.65 -1.91 30.69
N VAL A 212 21.76 -0.58 30.58
CA VAL A 212 21.72 0.36 31.73
C VAL A 212 21.13 1.71 31.26
N TYR A 213 19.89 2.02 31.66
CA TYR A 213 19.41 3.41 31.59
C TYR A 213 20.02 4.21 32.73
N GLY A 214 20.73 5.28 32.37
CA GLY A 214 21.20 6.30 33.31
C GLY A 214 20.11 7.33 33.63
N PRO A 215 20.40 8.30 34.51
CA PRO A 215 19.47 9.38 34.82
C PRO A 215 19.20 10.26 33.58
N GLY A 216 18.11 11.02 33.62
CA GLY A 216 17.86 12.09 32.65
C GLY A 216 19.02 13.09 32.62
N VAL A 217 19.32 13.63 31.44
CA VAL A 217 20.40 14.61 31.28
C VAL A 217 19.97 15.91 31.97
N LYS A 218 20.78 16.40 32.91
CA LYS A 218 20.44 17.57 33.74
C LYS A 218 20.11 18.78 32.86
N GLY A 219 18.92 19.36 33.05
CA GLY A 219 18.43 20.52 32.28
C GLY A 219 17.83 20.19 30.91
N LYS A 220 17.72 18.91 30.54
CA LYS A 220 17.16 18.45 29.26
C LYS A 220 16.09 17.40 29.52
N LYS A 221 14.82 17.77 29.32
CA LYS A 221 13.69 16.90 29.62
C LYS A 221 13.54 15.70 28.67
N ASP A 222 14.11 15.81 27.47
CA ASP A 222 13.92 14.83 26.39
C ASP A 222 15.15 13.94 26.14
N LEU A 223 16.16 13.99 27.01
CA LEU A 223 17.40 13.21 26.87
C LEU A 223 17.66 12.35 28.10
N VAL A 224 18.09 11.11 27.88
CA VAL A 224 18.49 10.16 28.92
C VAL A 224 19.86 9.57 28.62
N TYR A 225 20.64 9.26 29.66
CA TYR A 225 21.88 8.51 29.48
C TYR A 225 21.60 7.02 29.21
N THR A 226 22.33 6.41 28.29
CA THR A 226 22.25 4.98 27.96
C THR A 226 23.65 4.40 27.71
N PHE A 227 23.72 3.07 27.49
CA PHE A 227 24.93 2.33 27.17
C PHE A 227 26.02 2.55 28.23
N ASP A 228 25.74 2.07 29.44
CA ASP A 228 26.54 2.29 30.65
C ASP A 228 26.79 3.77 30.98
N GLY A 229 25.83 4.65 30.64
CA GLY A 229 25.92 6.09 30.88
C GLY A 229 26.84 6.85 29.92
N LYS A 230 27.29 6.22 28.83
CA LYS A 230 28.26 6.82 27.89
C LYS A 230 27.60 7.68 26.82
N LEU A 231 26.32 7.46 26.52
CA LEU A 231 25.63 8.08 25.38
C LEU A 231 24.35 8.78 25.82
N LYS A 232 24.01 9.89 25.16
CA LYS A 232 22.77 10.64 25.34
C LYS A 232 21.77 10.26 24.26
N LEU A 233 20.68 9.64 24.68
CA LEU A 233 19.56 9.20 23.84
C LEU A 233 18.42 10.22 23.88
N GLY A 234 18.00 10.69 22.71
CA GLY A 234 16.75 11.42 22.53
C GLY A 234 15.70 10.58 21.81
N VAL A 235 14.48 10.55 22.35
CA VAL A 235 13.34 9.85 21.74
C VAL A 235 12.46 10.88 21.03
N LEU A 236 12.35 10.73 19.71
CA LEU A 236 11.49 11.57 18.89
C LEU A 236 10.03 11.21 19.14
N GLN A 237 9.19 12.23 19.34
CA GLN A 237 7.76 12.02 19.62
C GLN A 237 7.07 11.32 18.45
N ARG A 238 6.55 10.11 18.70
CA ARG A 238 5.86 9.26 17.70
C ARG A 238 4.75 9.98 16.93
N ALA A 239 4.04 10.93 17.54
CA ALA A 239 2.96 11.67 16.89
C ALA A 239 3.39 12.43 15.62
N TYR A 240 4.68 12.80 15.51
CA TYR A 240 5.24 13.44 14.32
C TYR A 240 5.77 12.43 13.27
N PHE A 241 5.70 11.12 13.54
CA PHE A 241 6.26 10.05 12.72
C PHE A 241 5.31 8.84 12.62
N ALA A 242 3.99 9.03 12.74
CA ALA A 242 2.99 7.97 12.85
C ALA A 242 1.92 7.99 11.75
N ALA A 243 1.34 6.81 11.49
CA ALA A 243 0.33 6.58 10.44
C ALA A 243 -1.06 7.20 10.71
N GLN A 244 -1.39 7.62 11.93
CA GLN A 244 -2.72 8.15 12.31
C GLN A 244 -2.83 9.69 12.33
N TYR A 245 -1.95 10.38 11.60
CA TYR A 245 -1.84 11.84 11.66
C TYR A 245 -3.09 12.62 11.24
N GLN A 246 -3.92 12.05 10.35
CA GLN A 246 -5.12 12.71 9.82
C GLN A 246 -6.16 13.00 10.91
N GLN A 247 -6.35 12.09 11.87
CA GLN A 247 -7.33 12.25 12.95
C GLN A 247 -6.95 13.37 13.93
N LEU A 248 -5.64 13.56 14.14
CA LEU A 248 -5.10 14.57 15.06
C LEU A 248 -4.85 15.92 14.37
N ARG A 249 -5.11 16.03 13.06
CA ARG A 249 -4.73 17.18 12.21
C ARG A 249 -3.25 17.57 12.39
N LEU A 250 -2.42 16.58 12.69
CA LEU A 250 -0.99 16.78 12.79
C LEU A 250 -0.39 16.72 11.39
N GLN A 251 0.67 17.49 11.19
CA GLN A 251 1.49 17.39 9.99
C GLN A 251 2.81 16.70 10.36
N PRO A 252 2.89 15.37 10.23
CA PRO A 252 4.07 14.60 10.60
C PRO A 252 5.23 14.89 9.66
N TYR A 253 6.44 14.56 10.10
CA TYR A 253 7.65 14.57 9.29
C TYR A 253 7.77 13.34 8.42
N ALA A 254 7.30 12.18 8.90
CA ALA A 254 7.32 10.94 8.14
C ALA A 254 6.14 10.04 8.49
N VAL A 255 5.88 9.08 7.61
CA VAL A 255 4.94 7.97 7.80
C VAL A 255 5.70 6.68 7.58
N HIS A 256 5.54 5.71 8.47
CA HIS A 256 6.17 4.39 8.38
C HIS A 256 5.09 3.31 8.35
N THR A 257 5.15 2.39 7.39
CA THR A 257 4.18 1.29 7.24
C THR A 257 4.57 0.06 8.05
N THR A 258 4.55 0.17 9.38
CA THR A 258 4.90 -0.92 10.29
C THR A 258 3.73 -1.88 10.51
N PHE A 259 3.99 -3.20 10.49
CA PHE A 259 2.99 -4.26 10.73
C PHE A 259 1.69 -4.05 9.94
N GLN A 260 1.76 -4.10 8.62
CA GLN A 260 0.60 -3.88 7.77
C GLN A 260 -0.01 -5.22 7.33
N PHE A 261 -1.33 -5.42 7.40
CA PHE A 261 -1.97 -6.62 6.83
C PHE A 261 -1.74 -6.62 5.32
N GLY A 262 -1.57 -7.80 4.72
CA GLY A 262 -1.19 -7.87 3.30
C GLY A 262 0.33 -7.90 3.06
N GLY A 263 1.14 -7.84 4.12
CA GLY A 263 2.60 -7.75 4.00
C GLY A 263 3.01 -6.54 3.16
N THR A 264 3.97 -6.71 2.25
CA THR A 264 4.44 -5.62 1.39
C THR A 264 3.37 -5.11 0.42
N GLY A 265 2.49 -5.97 -0.10
CA GLY A 265 1.34 -5.52 -0.91
C GLY A 265 0.39 -4.61 -0.12
N GLY A 266 0.17 -4.94 1.15
CA GLY A 266 -0.57 -4.11 2.09
C GLY A 266 0.06 -2.76 2.38
N LYS A 267 1.39 -2.72 2.55
CA LYS A 267 2.14 -1.46 2.75
C LYS A 267 1.95 -0.52 1.56
N ARG A 268 2.08 -1.03 0.34
CA ARG A 268 1.81 -0.27 -0.90
C ARG A 268 0.40 0.26 -0.92
N HIS A 269 -0.59 -0.61 -0.69
CA HIS A 269 -1.98 -0.22 -0.71
C HIS A 269 -2.29 0.86 0.33
N ARG A 270 -1.73 0.75 1.54
CA ARG A 270 -1.93 1.76 2.58
C ARG A 270 -1.34 3.11 2.22
N LEU A 271 -0.17 3.13 1.57
CA LEU A 271 0.42 4.36 1.07
C LEU A 271 -0.39 4.93 -0.10
N ARG A 272 -0.96 4.09 -0.98
CA ARG A 272 -1.85 4.50 -2.07
C ARG A 272 -3.16 5.12 -1.53
N GLU A 273 -3.79 4.50 -0.53
CA GLU A 273 -4.97 5.06 0.18
C GLU A 273 -4.67 6.44 0.81
N ALA A 274 -3.43 6.65 1.25
CA ALA A 274 -2.96 7.93 1.76
C ALA A 274 -2.49 8.91 0.67
N MET A 275 -2.49 8.50 -0.61
CA MET A 275 -1.94 9.22 -1.76
C MET A 275 -0.44 9.57 -1.59
N LEU A 276 0.29 8.72 -0.89
CA LEU A 276 1.72 8.86 -0.59
C LEU A 276 2.61 7.90 -1.41
N PHE A 277 2.05 6.92 -2.12
CA PHE A 277 2.85 6.01 -2.93
C PHE A 277 3.17 6.62 -4.31
N TYR A 278 4.38 6.38 -4.82
CA TYR A 278 4.76 6.82 -6.16
C TYR A 278 4.55 5.70 -7.17
N ASP A 279 3.41 5.74 -7.84
CA ASP A 279 3.07 4.82 -8.92
C ASP A 279 3.51 5.34 -10.29
N PRO A 280 3.87 4.45 -11.24
CA PRO A 280 4.19 4.83 -12.60
C PRO A 280 2.91 5.23 -13.38
N PRO A 281 3.01 6.00 -14.48
CA PRO A 281 1.85 6.46 -15.25
C PRO A 281 0.87 5.36 -15.70
N GLU A 282 1.35 4.15 -15.98
CA GLU A 282 0.54 2.99 -16.37
C GLU A 282 -0.48 2.59 -15.30
N TYR A 283 -0.17 2.86 -14.04
CA TYR A 283 -1.09 2.63 -12.91
C TYR A 283 -2.37 3.47 -13.05
N TYR A 284 -2.22 4.69 -13.57
CA TYR A 284 -3.29 5.67 -13.74
C TYR A 284 -4.00 5.59 -15.10
N ASP A 285 -3.44 4.86 -16.07
CA ASP A 285 -4.02 4.64 -17.39
C ASP A 285 -4.08 3.14 -17.73
N THR A 286 -5.00 2.44 -17.06
CA THR A 286 -5.17 0.99 -17.24
C THR A 286 -6.03 0.67 -18.48
N PRO A 287 -5.66 -0.36 -19.27
CA PRO A 287 -6.49 -0.83 -20.39
C PRO A 287 -7.92 -1.14 -19.97
N GLY A 288 -8.90 -0.80 -20.82
CA GLY A 288 -10.33 -0.99 -20.53
C GLY A 288 -10.95 0.11 -19.66
N GLY A 289 -10.15 0.89 -18.94
CA GLY A 289 -10.60 1.96 -18.06
C GLY A 289 -11.17 1.46 -16.73
N PHE A 290 -11.81 2.37 -16.01
CA PHE A 290 -12.24 2.18 -14.64
C PHE A 290 -13.74 1.96 -14.52
N LEU A 291 -14.12 1.21 -13.49
CA LEU A 291 -15.49 1.11 -13.01
C LEU A 291 -15.53 1.60 -11.55
N SER A 292 -16.51 2.43 -11.23
CA SER A 292 -16.74 2.93 -9.88
C SER A 292 -18.23 2.94 -9.55
N PHE A 293 -18.58 3.19 -8.30
CA PHE A 293 -19.98 3.38 -7.91
C PHE A 293 -20.09 4.27 -6.68
N LYS A 294 -21.28 4.85 -6.50
CA LYS A 294 -21.61 5.64 -5.31
C LYS A 294 -22.08 4.70 -4.19
N PRO A 295 -21.28 4.45 -3.14
CA PRO A 295 -21.69 3.61 -2.04
C PRO A 295 -22.84 4.27 -1.28
N ARG A 296 -23.94 3.53 -1.07
CA ARG A 296 -25.06 4.00 -0.26
C ARG A 296 -25.19 3.08 0.93
N ILE A 297 -24.91 3.60 2.13
CA ILE A 297 -25.05 2.86 3.38
C ILE A 297 -26.19 3.50 4.19
N PRO A 298 -27.21 2.74 4.60
CA PRO A 298 -28.26 3.21 5.49
C PRO A 298 -27.65 3.82 6.76
N LYS A 299 -28.12 5.02 7.14
CA LYS A 299 -27.64 5.71 8.35
C LYS A 299 -27.79 4.84 9.60
N SER A 300 -28.84 4.02 9.66
CA SER A 300 -29.06 3.09 10.76
C SER A 300 -27.94 2.07 10.92
N LEU A 301 -27.38 1.54 9.81
CA LEU A 301 -26.24 0.62 9.86
C LEU A 301 -24.95 1.30 10.29
N LEU A 302 -24.82 2.61 10.14
CA LEU A 302 -23.65 3.38 10.56
C LEU A 302 -23.75 3.89 12.00
N LEU A 303 -24.91 4.43 12.39
CA LEU A 303 -25.05 5.27 13.58
C LEU A 303 -25.86 4.63 14.70
N ASP A 304 -26.74 3.68 14.39
CA ASP A 304 -27.64 3.13 15.41
C ASP A 304 -26.96 1.98 16.15
N GLY A 305 -27.36 1.82 17.42
CA GLY A 305 -27.02 0.67 18.25
C GLY A 305 -25.55 0.57 18.70
N PRO A 306 -25.25 -0.37 19.60
CA PRO A 306 -23.90 -0.59 20.11
C PRO A 306 -22.96 -1.13 19.03
N HIS A 307 -21.67 -0.78 19.12
CA HIS A 307 -20.61 -1.32 18.26
C HIS A 307 -20.19 -2.72 18.73
N THR A 308 -20.94 -3.73 18.31
CA THR A 308 -20.67 -5.16 18.56
C THR A 308 -20.14 -5.86 17.31
N ILE A 309 -19.64 -7.10 17.47
CA ILE A 309 -19.26 -7.98 16.34
C ILE A 309 -20.40 -8.13 15.35
N GLN A 310 -21.63 -8.36 15.84
CA GLN A 310 -22.81 -8.50 14.99
C GLN A 310 -23.05 -7.22 14.18
N SER A 311 -23.05 -6.05 14.83
CA SER A 311 -23.24 -4.78 14.13
C SER A 311 -22.12 -4.46 13.13
N HIS A 312 -20.88 -4.86 13.44
CA HIS A 312 -19.72 -4.70 12.56
C HIS A 312 -19.91 -5.53 11.29
N PHE A 313 -20.20 -6.82 11.44
CA PHE A 313 -20.41 -7.69 10.29
C PHE A 313 -21.65 -7.30 9.51
N SER A 314 -22.76 -6.86 10.14
CA SER A 314 -23.90 -6.32 9.41
C SER A 314 -23.52 -5.12 8.51
N LEU A 315 -22.71 -4.20 9.02
CA LEU A 315 -22.23 -3.03 8.25
C LEU A 315 -21.27 -3.44 7.12
N VAL A 316 -20.28 -4.29 7.42
CA VAL A 316 -19.28 -4.72 6.43
C VAL A 316 -19.93 -5.59 5.35
N ASN A 317 -20.76 -6.56 5.74
CA ASN A 317 -21.47 -7.45 4.82
C ASN A 317 -22.37 -6.70 3.84
N TYR A 318 -23.00 -5.61 4.29
CA TYR A 318 -23.82 -4.75 3.44
C TYR A 318 -23.01 -4.04 2.35
N GLN A 319 -21.80 -3.58 2.68
CA GLN A 319 -20.87 -2.97 1.71
C GLN A 319 -20.25 -4.03 0.80
N MET A 320 -19.84 -5.16 1.37
CA MET A 320 -19.22 -6.28 0.66
C MET A 320 -20.14 -6.85 -0.43
N LYS A 321 -21.46 -6.93 -0.18
CA LYS A 321 -22.44 -7.34 -1.21
C LYS A 321 -22.44 -6.40 -2.42
N GLN A 322 -22.36 -5.09 -2.19
CA GLN A 322 -22.26 -4.09 -3.27
C GLN A 322 -20.94 -4.23 -4.04
N ILE A 323 -19.83 -4.45 -3.33
CA ILE A 323 -18.50 -4.65 -3.93
C ILE A 323 -18.47 -5.95 -4.75
N ARG A 324 -19.08 -7.04 -4.25
CA ARG A 324 -19.21 -8.31 -5.00
C ARG A 324 -19.90 -8.09 -6.35
N THR A 325 -21.00 -7.34 -6.36
CA THR A 325 -21.69 -6.95 -7.59
C THR A 325 -20.80 -6.10 -8.49
N ALA A 326 -20.09 -5.11 -7.93
CA ALA A 326 -19.17 -4.28 -8.70
C ALA A 326 -18.03 -5.08 -9.34
N LEU A 327 -17.44 -6.04 -8.61
CA LEU A 327 -16.42 -6.96 -9.10
C LEU A 327 -16.94 -7.83 -10.25
N ALA A 328 -18.19 -8.32 -10.16
CA ALA A 328 -18.81 -9.10 -11.22
C ALA A 328 -18.95 -8.28 -12.51
N ILE A 329 -19.48 -7.06 -12.41
CA ILE A 329 -19.63 -6.16 -13.56
C ILE A 329 -18.27 -5.74 -14.11
N ALA A 330 -17.30 -5.43 -13.25
CA ALA A 330 -15.93 -5.09 -13.64
C ALA A 330 -15.27 -6.24 -14.43
N SER A 331 -15.46 -7.48 -13.99
CA SER A 331 -15.01 -8.69 -14.69
C SER A 331 -15.65 -8.82 -16.08
N LEU A 332 -16.99 -8.67 -16.17
CA LEU A 332 -17.72 -8.74 -17.44
C LEU A 332 -17.27 -7.67 -18.45
N LEU A 333 -17.01 -6.46 -17.99
CA LEU A 333 -16.62 -5.33 -18.83
C LEU A 333 -15.10 -5.20 -19.03
N LYS A 334 -14.30 -6.08 -18.39
CA LYS A 334 -12.83 -6.03 -18.36
C LYS A 334 -12.31 -4.65 -17.92
N ARG A 335 -12.86 -4.14 -16.82
CA ARG A 335 -12.50 -2.85 -16.22
C ARG A 335 -11.87 -3.03 -14.86
N THR A 336 -11.00 -2.10 -14.48
CA THR A 336 -10.44 -2.04 -13.14
C THR A 336 -11.44 -1.40 -12.18
N LEU A 337 -11.75 -2.08 -11.07
CA LEU A 337 -12.65 -1.56 -10.05
C LEU A 337 -11.94 -0.53 -9.17
N VAL A 338 -12.44 0.69 -9.07
CA VAL A 338 -12.05 1.60 -7.99
C VAL A 338 -12.90 1.27 -6.77
N MET A 339 -12.26 0.73 -5.73
CA MET A 339 -12.95 0.29 -4.50
C MET A 339 -13.61 1.50 -3.81
N PRO A 340 -14.79 1.35 -3.20
CA PRO A 340 -15.38 2.43 -2.41
C PRO A 340 -14.64 2.58 -1.07
N PRO A 341 -14.77 3.74 -0.39
CA PRO A 341 -14.37 3.85 1.01
C PRO A 341 -15.14 2.82 1.86
N LEU A 342 -14.42 2.10 2.73
CA LEU A 342 -15.03 1.11 3.62
C LEU A 342 -15.26 1.68 5.02
N TRP A 343 -16.45 1.43 5.55
CA TRP A 343 -16.80 1.76 6.93
C TRP A 343 -16.77 0.53 7.82
N CYS A 344 -16.03 0.62 8.93
CA CYS A 344 -15.97 -0.41 9.94
C CYS A 344 -16.42 0.12 11.30
N ARG A 345 -16.97 -0.78 12.13
CA ARG A 345 -17.25 -0.50 13.54
C ARG A 345 -16.14 -0.98 14.47
N LEU A 346 -15.24 -1.86 14.05
CA LEU A 346 -14.21 -2.48 14.89
C LEU A 346 -12.91 -2.55 14.07
N ASP A 347 -11.77 -2.43 14.75
CA ASP A 347 -10.43 -2.62 14.19
C ASP A 347 -10.18 -4.09 13.83
N ARG A 348 -9.19 -4.34 12.97
CA ARG A 348 -8.59 -5.66 12.71
C ARG A 348 -7.19 -5.64 13.35
N ILE A 349 -6.87 -6.63 14.20
CA ILE A 349 -5.58 -6.74 14.90
C ILE A 349 -5.13 -8.22 14.92
N TRP A 350 -3.85 -8.53 15.09
CA TRP A 350 -3.33 -9.92 15.10
C TRP A 350 -3.66 -10.74 16.36
N PHE A 351 -4.38 -10.17 17.33
CA PHE A 351 -4.69 -10.82 18.60
C PHE A 351 -6.09 -10.45 19.10
N GLY A 352 -6.58 -11.17 20.11
CA GLY A 352 -7.89 -10.93 20.72
C GLY A 352 -8.02 -9.51 21.28
N HIS A 353 -9.05 -8.76 20.90
CA HIS A 353 -9.24 -7.37 21.32
C HIS A 353 -10.73 -7.00 21.47
N PRO A 354 -11.06 -5.94 22.24
CA PRO A 354 -12.45 -5.55 22.51
C PRO A 354 -13.11 -4.78 21.35
N GLY A 355 -12.60 -4.91 20.12
CA GLY A 355 -13.08 -4.19 18.95
C GLY A 355 -12.33 -2.89 18.65
N VAL A 356 -12.09 -2.03 19.63
CA VAL A 356 -11.20 -0.85 19.52
C VAL A 356 -10.25 -0.86 20.70
N LEU A 357 -8.96 -0.63 20.46
CA LEU A 357 -7.98 -0.69 21.53
C LEU A 357 -8.22 0.42 22.58
N PRO A 358 -8.27 0.07 23.88
CA PRO A 358 -8.36 1.06 24.95
C PRO A 358 -7.23 2.09 24.85
N GLY A 359 -7.58 3.37 24.97
CA GLY A 359 -6.61 4.49 24.89
C GLY A 359 -6.32 4.99 23.46
N THR A 360 -6.92 4.40 22.43
CA THR A 360 -6.88 4.97 21.06
C THR A 360 -7.93 6.07 20.89
N LEU A 361 -7.69 6.95 19.91
CA LEU A 361 -8.61 8.04 19.54
C LEU A 361 -9.55 7.68 18.39
N THR A 362 -9.62 6.40 18.02
CA THR A 362 -10.44 5.89 16.93
C THR A 362 -11.92 6.12 17.24
N ARG A 363 -12.57 7.00 16.46
CA ARG A 363 -14.02 7.19 16.54
C ARG A 363 -14.74 6.06 15.81
N GLN A 364 -15.81 5.52 16.38
CA GLN A 364 -16.63 4.51 15.73
C GLN A 364 -17.93 5.13 15.19
N PRO A 365 -18.42 4.72 14.00
CA PRO A 365 -17.67 3.96 12.99
C PRO A 365 -16.55 4.83 12.38
N PHE A 366 -15.56 4.20 11.75
CA PHE A 366 -14.48 4.87 11.04
C PHE A 366 -14.36 4.36 9.61
N LEU A 367 -13.73 5.18 8.77
CA LEU A 367 -13.21 4.73 7.48
C LEU A 367 -12.05 3.77 7.76
N CYS A 368 -12.30 2.48 7.56
CA CYS A 368 -11.27 1.47 7.72
C CYS A 368 -10.51 1.29 6.41
N PRO A 369 -9.19 1.08 6.51
CA PRO A 369 -8.37 0.65 5.39
C PRO A 369 -8.90 -0.62 4.72
N LEU A 370 -8.69 -0.74 3.41
CA LEU A 370 -9.21 -1.86 2.63
C LEU A 370 -8.75 -3.22 3.17
N ASP A 371 -7.50 -3.29 3.62
CA ASP A 371 -6.88 -4.50 4.17
C ASP A 371 -7.42 -4.92 5.55
N HIS A 372 -8.37 -4.18 6.13
CA HIS A 372 -9.11 -4.66 7.31
C HIS A 372 -10.17 -5.71 6.93
N VAL A 373 -10.61 -5.75 5.67
CA VAL A 373 -11.69 -6.64 5.22
C VAL A 373 -11.26 -7.46 4.01
N PHE A 374 -10.59 -6.83 3.05
CA PHE A 374 -10.17 -7.47 1.80
C PHE A 374 -8.69 -7.81 1.83
N GLU A 375 -8.31 -8.90 1.21
CA GLU A 375 -6.92 -9.28 1.07
C GLU A 375 -6.29 -8.56 -0.13
N VAL A 376 -5.25 -7.77 0.15
CA VAL A 376 -4.55 -6.90 -0.83
C VAL A 376 -3.20 -7.49 -1.25
N PHE A 377 -3.05 -8.82 -1.17
CA PHE A 377 -1.79 -9.51 -1.42
C PHE A 377 -1.35 -9.49 -2.89
N PRO A 378 -0.03 -9.57 -3.17
CA PRO A 378 0.52 -9.64 -4.52
C PRO A 378 0.03 -10.85 -5.36
N SER A 379 -0.42 -11.94 -4.75
CA SER A 379 -1.02 -13.08 -5.47
C SER A 379 -2.43 -12.79 -6.02
N LEU A 380 -3.09 -11.75 -5.50
CA LEU A 380 -4.41 -11.30 -5.94
C LEU A 380 -4.33 -10.04 -6.82
N ASN A 381 -3.14 -9.43 -6.91
CA ASN A 381 -2.89 -8.18 -7.63
C ASN A 381 -1.74 -8.44 -8.63
N ARG A 382 -2.05 -8.38 -9.93
CA ARG A 382 -1.26 -8.88 -11.08
C ARG A 382 0.20 -8.38 -11.20
N GLU A 383 0.62 -7.52 -10.30
CA GLU A 383 1.85 -6.73 -10.33
C GLU A 383 3.11 -7.53 -9.94
N TYR A 384 2.97 -8.72 -9.34
CA TYR A 384 4.11 -9.59 -9.00
C TYR A 384 3.82 -11.04 -9.37
N HIS A 385 4.70 -11.61 -10.21
CA HIS A 385 4.66 -12.97 -10.77
C HIS A 385 4.64 -14.15 -9.75
N ALA A 386 4.35 -13.90 -8.47
CA ALA A 386 4.21 -14.92 -7.44
C ALA A 386 2.72 -15.15 -7.12
N GLY A 387 2.07 -15.98 -7.93
CA GLY A 387 0.80 -16.62 -7.57
C GLY A 387 -0.46 -16.04 -8.20
N GLU A 388 -0.46 -15.76 -9.51
CA GLU A 388 -1.72 -15.53 -10.23
C GLU A 388 -2.62 -16.77 -10.11
N LEU A 389 -3.85 -16.57 -9.62
CA LEU A 389 -4.85 -17.64 -9.57
C LEU A 389 -5.18 -18.12 -11.01
N PRO A 390 -5.05 -19.43 -11.32
CA PRO A 390 -5.25 -19.96 -12.68
C PRO A 390 -6.59 -19.55 -13.29
N GLU A 391 -6.56 -18.97 -14.50
CA GLU A 391 -7.81 -18.52 -15.17
C GLU A 391 -8.77 -19.69 -15.48
N GLU A 392 -8.24 -20.91 -15.60
CA GLU A 392 -9.03 -22.12 -15.78
C GLU A 392 -10.00 -22.38 -14.62
N ASP A 393 -9.57 -22.13 -13.38
CA ASP A 393 -10.34 -22.41 -12.17
C ASP A 393 -11.00 -21.16 -11.57
N PHE A 394 -10.41 -19.99 -11.81
CA PHE A 394 -10.76 -18.73 -11.16
C PHE A 394 -11.24 -17.66 -12.16
N GLY A 395 -11.24 -17.95 -13.46
CA GLY A 395 -11.65 -16.98 -14.48
C GLY A 395 -10.67 -15.82 -14.63
N PRO A 396 -11.01 -14.77 -15.38
CA PRO A 396 -10.08 -13.65 -15.59
C PRO A 396 -9.74 -12.93 -14.28
N GLY A 397 -8.52 -12.41 -14.18
CA GLY A 397 -8.13 -11.51 -13.10
C GLY A 397 -9.01 -10.26 -13.05
N ILE A 398 -9.27 -9.76 -11.84
CA ILE A 398 -10.05 -8.54 -11.61
C ILE A 398 -9.16 -7.57 -10.85
N ASP A 399 -8.65 -6.57 -11.57
CA ASP A 399 -7.80 -5.55 -10.98
C ASP A 399 -8.65 -4.54 -10.20
N PHE A 400 -8.09 -3.98 -9.14
CA PHE A 400 -8.72 -2.89 -8.41
C PHE A 400 -7.73 -1.78 -8.01
N ARG A 401 -8.30 -0.62 -7.66
CA ARG A 401 -7.61 0.56 -7.12
C ARG A 401 -8.21 0.94 -5.78
N GLU A 402 -7.43 1.63 -4.96
CA GLU A 402 -7.84 2.23 -3.70
C GLU A 402 -8.95 3.29 -3.88
N TYR A 403 -9.68 3.56 -2.80
CA TYR A 403 -10.79 4.52 -2.83
C TYR A 403 -10.37 5.96 -3.11
N SER A 404 -9.12 6.32 -2.79
CA SER A 404 -8.56 7.66 -3.02
C SER A 404 -8.01 7.85 -4.43
N PHE A 405 -8.14 6.87 -5.32
CA PHE A 405 -7.51 6.88 -6.64
C PHE A 405 -7.86 8.12 -7.47
N PHE A 406 -9.14 8.52 -7.49
CA PHE A 406 -9.59 9.71 -8.25
C PHE A 406 -9.22 11.04 -7.57
N ASP A 407 -8.89 11.01 -6.28
CA ASP A 407 -8.44 12.19 -5.53
C ASP A 407 -6.91 12.36 -5.61
N ASN A 408 -6.20 11.37 -6.14
CA ASN A 408 -4.75 11.35 -6.19
C ASN A 408 -4.22 12.47 -7.12
N PRO A 409 -3.39 13.41 -6.62
CA PRO A 409 -2.90 14.54 -7.42
C PRO A 409 -1.93 14.13 -8.54
N MET A 410 -1.39 12.90 -8.51
CA MET A 410 -0.53 12.36 -9.57
C MET A 410 -1.34 11.84 -10.77
N LEU A 411 -2.66 11.73 -10.64
CA LEU A 411 -3.54 11.37 -11.75
C LEU A 411 -3.40 12.41 -12.87
N PRO A 412 -2.93 12.02 -14.07
CA PRO A 412 -2.72 12.99 -15.15
C PRO A 412 -4.02 13.72 -15.52
N GLU A 413 -3.99 15.05 -15.60
CA GLU A 413 -5.17 15.87 -15.99
C GLU A 413 -5.80 15.42 -17.32
N GLY A 414 -5.02 14.76 -18.19
CA GLY A 414 -5.48 14.19 -19.46
C GLY A 414 -6.10 12.79 -19.39
N SER A 415 -5.91 12.00 -18.33
CA SER A 415 -6.37 10.59 -18.28
C SER A 415 -7.82 10.44 -17.86
N ILE A 416 -8.37 11.37 -17.08
CA ILE A 416 -9.76 11.32 -16.57
C ILE A 416 -10.55 12.63 -16.83
N LEU A 417 -9.86 13.76 -16.96
CA LEU A 417 -10.44 15.12 -17.00
C LEU A 417 -10.46 15.79 -18.38
N THR A 418 -10.21 15.06 -19.46
CA THR A 418 -10.27 15.54 -20.87
C THR A 418 -11.70 15.82 -21.37
N VAL A 419 -12.58 16.31 -20.49
CA VAL A 419 -13.97 16.66 -20.80
C VAL A 419 -14.07 17.91 -21.68
N THR A 420 -13.05 18.76 -21.79
CA THR A 420 -13.25 20.11 -22.34
C THR A 420 -12.84 20.33 -23.79
N ILE A 421 -12.04 19.47 -24.42
CA ILE A 421 -11.43 19.79 -25.73
C ILE A 421 -12.11 19.07 -26.91
N THR A 422 -12.77 17.92 -26.70
CA THR A 422 -13.25 17.07 -27.82
C THR A 422 -14.74 16.72 -27.80
N GLY A 423 -15.52 17.22 -26.83
CA GLY A 423 -16.98 16.99 -26.77
C GLY A 423 -17.41 15.55 -26.41
N LYS A 424 -16.47 14.66 -26.04
CA LYS A 424 -16.76 13.31 -25.53
C LYS A 424 -16.47 13.26 -24.03
N SER A 425 -17.46 12.87 -23.23
CA SER A 425 -17.29 12.71 -21.78
C SER A 425 -16.42 11.49 -21.47
N SER A 426 -15.34 11.68 -20.70
CA SER A 426 -14.51 10.60 -20.12
C SER A 426 -15.24 9.82 -19.02
N TRP A 427 -16.43 10.29 -18.62
CA TRP A 427 -17.29 9.70 -17.60
C TRP A 427 -18.65 9.29 -18.17
N LEU A 428 -19.10 8.09 -17.82
CA LEU A 428 -20.44 7.57 -18.08
C LEU A 428 -21.13 7.26 -16.76
N GLU A 429 -22.20 7.99 -16.45
CA GLU A 429 -23.05 7.71 -15.29
C GLU A 429 -24.10 6.65 -15.64
N VAL A 430 -24.19 5.59 -14.85
CA VAL A 430 -25.21 4.54 -14.98
C VAL A 430 -26.27 4.71 -13.90
N LYS A 431 -27.51 5.02 -14.31
CA LYS A 431 -28.66 5.17 -13.42
C LYS A 431 -29.54 3.93 -13.44
N LEU A 432 -29.76 3.34 -12.27
CA LEU A 432 -30.69 2.23 -12.12
C LEU A 432 -32.13 2.71 -12.19
N ARG A 433 -33.01 1.94 -12.85
CA ARG A 433 -34.45 2.20 -12.92
C ARG A 433 -35.27 0.99 -12.52
N GLU A 434 -36.44 1.28 -11.93
CA GLU A 434 -37.51 0.30 -11.78
C GLU A 434 -38.04 -0.11 -13.16
N GLU A 435 -38.58 -1.33 -13.28
CA GLU A 435 -39.27 -1.77 -14.49
C GLU A 435 -40.52 -0.91 -14.74
N GLU A 436 -40.69 -0.51 -15.99
CA GLU A 436 -41.69 0.38 -16.61
C GLU A 436 -42.68 1.13 -15.69
N GLY A 437 -42.40 2.42 -15.49
CA GLY A 437 -43.34 3.42 -14.98
C GLY A 437 -42.92 4.85 -15.34
N SER A 438 -43.53 5.42 -16.39
CA SER A 438 -43.62 6.85 -16.72
C SER A 438 -42.35 7.72 -16.55
N GLY A 439 -41.35 7.56 -17.42
CA GLY A 439 -40.27 8.54 -17.56
C GLY A 439 -39.66 8.53 -18.96
N ASN A 440 -39.49 9.71 -19.57
CA ASN A 440 -39.11 9.97 -20.97
C ASN A 440 -37.77 9.39 -21.50
N CYS A 441 -37.17 8.36 -20.89
CA CYS A 441 -36.14 7.57 -21.56
C CYS A 441 -36.48 6.09 -21.51
N SER A 442 -36.59 5.45 -22.65
CA SER A 442 -36.60 4.00 -22.79
C SER A 442 -35.26 3.38 -22.41
N ALA A 443 -35.26 2.10 -22.01
CA ALA A 443 -34.05 1.32 -21.76
C ALA A 443 -33.11 1.38 -22.97
N GLY A 444 -31.83 1.69 -22.74
CA GLY A 444 -30.82 1.78 -23.79
C GLY A 444 -30.69 3.13 -24.51
N ASN A 445 -31.58 4.09 -24.28
CA ASN A 445 -31.40 5.45 -24.80
C ASN A 445 -30.54 6.31 -23.85
N GLN A 446 -29.54 7.02 -24.41
CA GLN A 446 -28.85 8.09 -23.69
C GLN A 446 -29.87 9.16 -23.29
N CYS A 447 -30.19 9.25 -22.01
CA CYS A 447 -31.09 10.28 -21.51
C CYS A 447 -30.55 11.68 -21.68
N LYS A 448 -29.22 11.78 -21.54
CA LYS A 448 -28.37 12.95 -21.71
C LYS A 448 -26.99 12.44 -22.13
N PRO A 449 -26.17 13.25 -22.82
CA PRO A 449 -24.78 12.89 -23.10
C PRO A 449 -24.08 12.45 -21.80
N GLY A 450 -23.47 11.27 -21.81
CA GLY A 450 -22.76 10.72 -20.64
C GLY A 450 -23.63 10.07 -19.55
N VAL A 451 -24.94 9.85 -19.77
CA VAL A 451 -25.81 9.13 -18.83
C VAL A 451 -26.56 7.99 -19.52
N VAL A 452 -26.41 6.77 -18.99
CA VAL A 452 -27.12 5.56 -19.45
C VAL A 452 -28.06 5.05 -18.37
N SER A 453 -29.25 4.63 -18.79
CA SER A 453 -30.22 4.00 -17.91
C SER A 453 -30.09 2.48 -17.98
N LEU A 454 -30.00 1.84 -16.83
CA LEU A 454 -29.95 0.39 -16.69
C LEU A 454 -31.16 -0.10 -15.85
N PRO A 455 -31.95 -1.06 -16.34
CA PRO A 455 -32.98 -1.70 -15.53
C PRO A 455 -32.36 -2.36 -14.29
N LYS A 456 -33.03 -2.28 -13.14
CA LYS A 456 -32.66 -3.09 -11.98
C LYS A 456 -32.71 -4.58 -12.33
N ASN A 457 -31.90 -5.37 -11.63
CA ASN A 457 -31.73 -6.81 -11.82
C ASN A 457 -31.39 -7.18 -13.27
N SER A 458 -30.57 -6.36 -13.93
CA SER A 458 -30.14 -6.60 -15.31
C SER A 458 -29.36 -7.92 -15.44
N SER A 459 -29.53 -8.58 -16.58
CA SER A 459 -28.79 -9.79 -16.94
C SER A 459 -27.37 -9.48 -17.45
N GLU A 460 -26.56 -10.53 -17.56
CA GLU A 460 -25.23 -10.45 -18.18
C GLU A 460 -25.33 -9.90 -19.60
N GLU A 461 -26.26 -10.44 -20.40
CA GLU A 461 -26.45 -10.06 -21.80
C GLU A 461 -26.85 -8.58 -21.91
N MET A 462 -27.75 -8.12 -21.03
CA MET A 462 -28.21 -6.73 -21.00
C MET A 462 -27.10 -5.76 -20.60
N LEU A 463 -26.30 -6.10 -19.58
CA LEU A 463 -25.15 -5.29 -19.15
C LEU A 463 -24.12 -5.15 -20.28
N VAL A 464 -23.74 -6.27 -20.91
CA VAL A 464 -22.77 -6.29 -22.00
C VAL A 464 -23.33 -5.52 -23.20
N GLN A 465 -24.58 -5.74 -23.58
CA GLN A 465 -25.22 -5.05 -24.70
C GLN A 465 -25.26 -3.53 -24.51
N LEU A 466 -25.58 -3.06 -23.30
CA LEU A 466 -25.72 -1.63 -23.02
C LEU A 466 -24.39 -0.92 -22.81
N LEU A 467 -23.40 -1.56 -22.20
CA LEU A 467 -22.17 -0.89 -21.75
C LEU A 467 -20.97 -1.14 -22.67
N SER A 468 -20.95 -2.22 -23.47
CA SER A 468 -19.87 -2.46 -24.44
C SER A 468 -19.70 -1.37 -25.50
N PRO A 469 -20.77 -0.72 -26.01
CA PRO A 469 -20.63 0.44 -26.91
C PRO A 469 -19.87 1.62 -26.29
N HIS A 470 -19.75 1.64 -24.95
CA HIS A 470 -19.03 2.66 -24.19
C HIS A 470 -17.65 2.20 -23.72
N SER A 471 -17.09 1.15 -24.32
CA SER A 471 -15.73 0.67 -24.02
C SER A 471 -14.64 1.75 -24.12
N GLY A 472 -14.82 2.75 -24.99
CA GLY A 472 -13.90 3.89 -25.13
C GLY A 472 -13.97 4.94 -24.01
N VAL A 473 -14.95 4.87 -23.10
CA VAL A 473 -15.06 5.81 -21.97
C VAL A 473 -14.07 5.41 -20.87
N LYS A 474 -13.40 6.38 -20.25
CA LYS A 474 -12.39 6.12 -19.22
C LYS A 474 -13.00 5.65 -17.90
N VAL A 475 -14.13 6.20 -17.47
CA VAL A 475 -14.80 5.83 -16.21
C VAL A 475 -16.28 5.51 -16.43
N ILE A 476 -16.74 4.35 -15.96
CA ILE A 476 -18.17 4.03 -15.82
C ILE A 476 -18.53 4.07 -14.33
N GLU A 477 -19.35 5.03 -13.93
CA GLU A 477 -19.79 5.21 -12.55
C GLU A 477 -21.26 4.77 -12.38
N PHE A 478 -21.50 3.79 -11.53
CA PHE A 478 -22.86 3.39 -11.16
C PHE A 478 -23.40 4.25 -10.02
N SER A 479 -24.63 4.73 -10.17
CA SER A 479 -25.37 5.44 -9.11
C SER A 479 -25.66 4.57 -7.86
N SER A 480 -25.65 3.25 -8.03
CA SER A 480 -25.80 2.23 -6.99
C SER A 480 -25.39 0.86 -7.56
N MET A 481 -24.86 -0.02 -6.72
CA MET A 481 -24.64 -1.44 -7.06
C MET A 481 -25.74 -2.36 -6.53
N GLN A 482 -26.64 -1.84 -5.69
CA GLN A 482 -27.79 -2.58 -5.21
C GLN A 482 -28.72 -2.85 -6.38
N ASP A 483 -29.05 -4.11 -6.60
CA ASP A 483 -29.90 -4.58 -7.70
C ASP A 483 -29.37 -4.19 -9.09
N ALA A 484 -28.07 -3.94 -9.26
CA ALA A 484 -27.51 -3.58 -10.58
C ALA A 484 -27.36 -4.80 -11.51
N PHE A 485 -27.12 -5.97 -10.92
CA PHE A 485 -26.85 -7.22 -11.64
C PHE A 485 -27.54 -8.37 -10.91
N ARG A 486 -28.31 -9.17 -11.65
CA ARG A 486 -29.04 -10.32 -11.08
C ARG A 486 -28.16 -11.54 -10.81
N GLY A 487 -26.95 -11.58 -11.38
CA GLY A 487 -26.07 -12.75 -11.33
C GLY A 487 -25.79 -13.35 -12.70
N PHE A 488 -24.82 -14.26 -12.76
CA PHE A 488 -24.37 -14.91 -13.99
C PHE A 488 -25.41 -15.91 -14.49
N SER A 489 -25.63 -15.98 -15.81
CA SER A 489 -26.67 -16.83 -16.43
C SER A 489 -26.55 -18.34 -16.10
N SER A 490 -25.34 -18.79 -15.74
CA SER A 490 -25.08 -20.17 -15.31
C SER A 490 -25.46 -20.50 -13.86
N GLU A 491 -25.84 -19.51 -13.04
CA GLU A 491 -26.32 -19.72 -11.67
C GLU A 491 -27.69 -20.44 -11.63
N ALA A 492 -28.44 -20.44 -12.74
CA ALA A 492 -29.71 -21.16 -12.84
C ALA A 492 -29.57 -22.71 -12.97
N ARG A 493 -28.34 -23.24 -13.05
CA ARG A 493 -28.09 -24.69 -13.25
C ARG A 493 -27.51 -25.41 -12.03
N SER A 494 -27.54 -24.81 -10.84
CA SER A 494 -27.24 -25.51 -9.58
C SER A 494 -28.49 -26.21 -9.00
N LEU A 495 -29.16 -27.04 -9.81
CA LEU A 495 -30.01 -28.09 -9.26
C LEU A 495 -29.12 -29.29 -8.90
N PRO A 496 -29.35 -29.99 -7.77
CA PRO A 496 -28.67 -31.26 -7.52
C PRO A 496 -28.94 -32.21 -8.69
N PRO A 497 -27.99 -33.09 -9.05
CA PRO A 497 -28.16 -33.96 -10.21
C PRO A 497 -29.40 -34.85 -10.01
N ILE A 498 -30.44 -34.59 -10.80
CA ILE A 498 -31.56 -35.50 -10.98
C ILE A 498 -30.99 -36.69 -11.77
N HIS A 499 -30.70 -37.76 -11.02
CA HIS A 499 -30.49 -39.12 -11.50
C HIS A 499 -29.38 -39.31 -12.56
N GLY A 500 -28.17 -39.65 -12.08
CA GLY A 500 -27.36 -40.68 -12.75
C GLY A 500 -26.36 -40.25 -13.84
N ARG A 501 -26.08 -38.96 -14.05
CA ARG A 501 -24.89 -38.55 -14.81
C ARG A 501 -23.80 -38.04 -13.88
N ALA A 502 -22.75 -38.85 -13.72
CA ALA A 502 -21.51 -38.41 -13.08
C ALA A 502 -20.95 -37.21 -13.87
N ILE A 503 -20.80 -36.08 -13.21
CA ILE A 503 -19.98 -34.97 -13.71
C ILE A 503 -18.55 -35.51 -13.69
N HIS A 504 -17.93 -35.69 -14.84
CA HIS A 504 -16.52 -36.06 -14.89
C HIS A 504 -15.71 -34.92 -14.25
N ALA A 505 -14.78 -35.24 -13.34
CA ALA A 505 -13.89 -34.28 -12.67
C ALA A 505 -12.90 -33.56 -13.63
N ARG A 506 -13.19 -33.50 -14.93
CA ARG A 506 -12.35 -32.94 -16.01
C ARG A 506 -13.00 -31.78 -16.77
N ASP A 507 -14.27 -31.45 -16.52
CA ASP A 507 -14.90 -30.31 -17.17
C ASP A 507 -14.56 -29.00 -16.44
N PRO A 508 -14.12 -27.94 -17.15
CA PRO A 508 -13.78 -26.68 -16.51
C PRO A 508 -15.03 -26.04 -15.88
N PRO A 509 -14.90 -25.39 -14.70
CA PRO A 509 -16.04 -24.80 -14.01
C PRO A 509 -16.74 -23.75 -14.88
N PRO A 510 -18.08 -23.58 -14.76
CA PRO A 510 -18.78 -22.51 -15.48
C PRO A 510 -18.29 -21.12 -15.03
N PRO A 511 -18.50 -20.06 -15.85
CA PRO A 511 -18.02 -18.71 -15.54
C PRO A 511 -18.43 -18.18 -14.15
N SER A 512 -19.65 -18.50 -13.70
CA SER A 512 -20.15 -18.16 -12.36
C SER A 512 -19.31 -18.80 -11.25
N ALA A 513 -19.02 -20.10 -11.37
CA ALA A 513 -18.20 -20.84 -10.42
C ALA A 513 -16.76 -20.33 -10.40
N LYS A 514 -16.20 -20.00 -11.57
CA LYS A 514 -14.87 -19.38 -11.70
C LYS A 514 -14.78 -18.04 -10.96
N PHE A 515 -15.74 -17.14 -11.23
CA PHE A 515 -15.82 -15.85 -10.54
C PHE A 515 -15.95 -16.05 -9.02
N ARG A 516 -16.83 -16.96 -8.60
CA ARG A 516 -17.04 -17.30 -7.19
C ARG A 516 -15.76 -17.80 -6.51
N ASN A 517 -15.04 -18.72 -7.15
CA ASN A 517 -13.77 -19.23 -6.65
C ASN A 517 -12.75 -18.11 -6.44
N ARG A 518 -12.74 -17.11 -7.34
CA ARG A 518 -11.84 -15.95 -7.25
C ARG A 518 -12.20 -15.03 -6.10
N VAL A 519 -13.42 -14.52 -6.06
CA VAL A 519 -13.79 -13.47 -5.08
C VAL A 519 -13.90 -13.99 -3.64
N LYS A 520 -14.06 -15.31 -3.45
CA LYS A 520 -13.90 -15.94 -2.11
C LYS A 520 -12.52 -15.72 -1.51
N ARG A 521 -11.48 -15.58 -2.34
CA ARG A 521 -10.09 -15.34 -1.89
C ARG A 521 -9.82 -13.87 -1.56
N TYR A 522 -10.74 -12.97 -1.92
CA TYR A 522 -10.53 -11.53 -1.76
C TYR A 522 -10.85 -11.02 -0.36
N VAL A 523 -11.44 -11.84 0.51
CA VAL A 523 -11.82 -11.44 1.86
C VAL A 523 -10.99 -12.17 2.90
N GLY A 524 -10.67 -11.47 3.97
CA GLY A 524 -9.78 -11.93 5.01
C GLY A 524 -10.51 -12.42 6.25
N ILE A 525 -9.86 -12.19 7.39
CA ILE A 525 -10.40 -12.45 8.71
C ILE A 525 -10.54 -11.16 9.50
N TRP A 526 -11.60 -11.08 10.30
CA TRP A 526 -11.62 -10.21 11.46
C TRP A 526 -10.98 -10.95 12.63
N CYS A 527 -9.91 -10.39 13.17
CA CYS A 527 -9.24 -10.96 14.34
C CYS A 527 -9.19 -9.90 15.44
N CYS A 528 -9.53 -10.24 16.69
CA CYS A 528 -10.07 -11.52 17.17
C CYS A 528 -10.95 -11.33 18.41
N ARG A 529 -11.85 -12.30 18.66
CA ARG A 529 -12.50 -12.43 19.97
C ARG A 529 -11.48 -12.76 21.06
N GLU A 530 -11.58 -12.04 22.17
CA GLU A 530 -10.72 -12.25 23.34
C GLU A 530 -10.94 -13.61 23.99
N ASN A 531 -9.90 -14.13 24.65
CA ASN A 531 -9.92 -15.35 25.47
C ASN A 531 -10.27 -16.64 24.71
N LEU A 532 -10.13 -16.66 23.39
CA LEU A 532 -10.31 -17.86 22.57
C LEU A 532 -8.98 -18.29 21.95
N LYS A 533 -8.77 -19.61 21.87
CA LYS A 533 -7.61 -20.20 21.16
C LYS A 533 -7.70 -19.98 19.65
N VAL A 534 -8.92 -20.11 19.09
CA VAL A 534 -9.26 -19.74 17.72
C VAL A 534 -10.34 -18.67 17.83
N GLY A 535 -9.92 -17.41 17.73
CA GLY A 535 -10.79 -16.25 17.97
C GLY A 535 -11.12 -15.43 16.72
N HIS A 536 -10.53 -15.75 15.58
CA HIS A 536 -10.77 -15.01 14.34
C HIS A 536 -12.10 -15.42 13.71
N ILE A 537 -12.68 -14.54 12.92
CA ILE A 537 -13.94 -14.74 12.21
C ILE A 537 -13.69 -14.47 10.72
N PHE A 538 -13.99 -15.43 9.86
CA PHE A 538 -13.85 -15.23 8.42
C PHE A 538 -14.92 -14.26 7.90
N TYR A 539 -14.48 -13.27 7.12
CA TYR A 539 -15.40 -12.59 6.22
C TYR A 539 -15.79 -13.58 5.11
N ASP A 540 -17.07 -13.58 4.74
CA ASP A 540 -17.59 -14.51 3.74
C ASP A 540 -18.28 -13.72 2.64
N MET A 541 -17.65 -13.67 1.46
CA MET A 541 -18.17 -12.97 0.28
C MET A 541 -19.60 -13.41 -0.08
N TYR A 542 -20.03 -14.60 0.33
CA TYR A 542 -21.34 -15.20 0.05
C TYR A 542 -22.14 -15.54 1.31
N TRP A 543 -21.93 -14.79 2.39
CA TRP A 543 -22.69 -14.90 3.64
C TRP A 543 -24.22 -14.87 3.43
N ASP A 544 -24.70 -14.10 2.45
CA ASP A 544 -26.13 -13.88 2.19
C ASP A 544 -26.84 -15.06 1.54
N GLU A 545 -26.08 -16.05 1.06
CA GLU A 545 -26.60 -17.29 0.49
C GLU A 545 -26.57 -18.45 1.49
N LYS A 546 -26.10 -18.21 2.72
CA LYS A 546 -25.97 -19.22 3.77
C LYS A 546 -27.05 -19.00 4.85
N PRO A 547 -28.15 -19.79 4.85
CA PRO A 547 -29.20 -19.65 5.85
C PRO A 547 -28.65 -19.77 7.27
N GLY A 548 -28.97 -18.80 8.13
CA GLY A 548 -28.53 -18.81 9.53
C GLY A 548 -27.05 -18.50 9.75
N TRP A 549 -26.33 -17.99 8.74
CA TRP A 549 -24.94 -17.55 8.89
C TRP A 549 -24.80 -16.52 10.02
N LYS A 550 -23.74 -16.68 10.83
CA LYS A 550 -23.40 -15.79 11.94
C LYS A 550 -21.89 -15.50 11.95
N PRO A 551 -21.47 -14.31 12.40
CA PRO A 551 -20.07 -14.00 12.60
C PRO A 551 -19.56 -14.64 13.90
N GLU A 552 -19.29 -15.95 13.84
CA GLU A 552 -18.75 -16.74 14.94
C GLU A 552 -17.36 -17.28 14.57
N PRO A 553 -16.41 -17.37 15.51
CA PRO A 553 -15.16 -18.07 15.26
C PRO A 553 -15.39 -19.56 14.96
N PRO A 554 -14.49 -20.21 14.22
CA PRO A 554 -14.49 -21.66 14.05
C PRO A 554 -14.59 -22.39 15.39
N ARG A 555 -15.44 -23.42 15.49
CA ARG A 555 -15.64 -24.17 16.74
C ARG A 555 -14.57 -25.21 16.94
N THR A 556 -14.05 -25.75 15.83
CA THR A 556 -12.99 -26.75 15.83
C THR A 556 -11.88 -26.35 14.87
N LYS A 557 -10.74 -27.04 14.95
CA LYS A 557 -9.62 -26.81 14.00
C LYS A 557 -9.97 -27.27 12.59
N GLU A 558 -10.86 -28.24 12.46
CA GLU A 558 -11.34 -28.76 11.19
C GLU A 558 -12.26 -27.75 10.49
N GLU A 559 -12.95 -26.89 11.25
CA GLU A 559 -13.72 -25.76 10.73
C GLU A 559 -12.86 -24.50 10.47
N ASP A 560 -11.60 -24.51 10.92
CA ASP A 560 -10.67 -23.39 10.82
C ASP A 560 -10.02 -23.33 9.43
N HIS A 561 -10.85 -23.07 8.42
CA HIS A 561 -10.43 -22.83 7.06
C HIS A 561 -11.30 -21.74 6.39
N PRO A 562 -10.75 -20.98 5.42
CA PRO A 562 -11.53 -20.02 4.66
C PRO A 562 -12.79 -20.64 3.98
N PRO A 563 -13.89 -19.87 3.84
CA PRO A 563 -15.22 -20.36 3.39
C PRO A 563 -15.42 -20.62 1.88
#